data_AF-A0ABD3IMY4-F1
#
_entry.id   AF-A0ABD3IMY4-F1
#
_cell.length_a   1.000
_cell.length_b   1.000
_cell.length_c   1.000
_cell.angle_alpha   90.00
_cell.angle_beta   90.00
_cell.angle_gamma   90.00
#
_symmetry.space_group_name_H-M   'P 1'
#
loop_
_entity.id
_entity.type
_entity.pdbx_description
1 polymer ?
#
loop_
_entity_poly.entity_id
_entity_poly.type
_entity_poly.pdbx_seq_one_letter_code
_entity_poly.pdbx_strand_id
1 'polypeptide(L)'
;MAATAAGPSAASADAAVAPLPLKDRVAIVTGSSRGIGRTIALHLASLGAKLVVNYTSPGSSAQADAIAAEINSSSPGSAVSVRADISDPDQVKSLFDAAEEAFKSPIYVLVNSAAVSDSKYPTIANTSVEDFDKTFSVNARGAFLCCREAANRLKRGGGGRIIMLSSSRVGALKPNNAAYTASKAAVETMVKILAKELKGTRITANCVAPGPIATEMFFAGKTEEMINKVIDQCPHSRLGETNDVAPLVGFLATDAAEWVNGQVIRANGGYV
;
A
#
# COMPACT_ATOMS: atom_id res chain seq x y z
N MET A 1 25.55 60.72 25.72
CA MET A 1 24.52 59.92 25.03
C MET A 1 24.97 59.67 23.60
N ALA A 2 25.53 58.49 23.33
CA ALA A 2 25.72 57.98 21.97
C ALA A 2 25.76 56.44 22.11
N ALA A 3 24.63 55.81 21.83
CA ALA A 3 24.52 54.35 21.80
C ALA A 3 24.84 53.88 20.38
N THR A 4 25.96 53.19 20.20
CA THR A 4 26.31 52.49 18.97
C THR A 4 25.61 51.13 18.96
N ALA A 5 24.69 50.96 18.02
CA ALA A 5 24.02 49.68 17.76
C ALA A 5 24.99 48.72 17.07
N ALA A 6 25.29 47.58 17.72
CA ALA A 6 25.88 46.42 17.06
C ALA A 6 24.74 45.55 16.52
N GLY A 7 24.65 45.43 15.19
CA GLY A 7 23.67 44.57 14.53
C GLY A 7 23.94 43.08 14.78
N PRO A 8 22.93 42.21 14.74
CA PRO A 8 23.13 40.79 14.89
C PRO A 8 23.87 40.23 13.67
N SER A 9 24.94 39.50 13.95
CA SER A 9 25.67 38.67 12.98
C SER A 9 24.70 37.69 12.31
N ALA A 10 24.63 37.77 10.98
CA ALA A 10 23.94 36.78 10.16
C ALA A 10 24.77 35.48 10.17
N ALA A 11 24.47 34.59 11.13
CA ALA A 11 24.86 33.20 11.01
C ALA A 11 23.99 32.57 9.91
N SER A 12 24.62 32.26 8.78
CA SER A 12 24.03 31.49 7.69
C SER A 12 23.61 30.12 8.23
N ALA A 13 22.30 29.93 8.41
CA ALA A 13 21.73 28.63 8.66
C ALA A 13 21.76 27.83 7.35
N ASP A 14 22.87 27.12 7.12
CA ASP A 14 22.84 25.92 6.29
C ASP A 14 21.94 24.91 7.02
N ALA A 15 20.64 24.97 6.74
CA ALA A 15 19.70 23.97 7.20
C ALA A 15 20.07 22.65 6.50
N ALA A 16 20.90 21.85 7.17
CA ALA A 16 21.20 20.49 6.74
C ALA A 16 19.87 19.78 6.43
N VAL A 17 19.65 19.45 5.15
CA VAL A 17 18.44 18.78 4.69
C VAL A 17 18.30 17.50 5.51
N ALA A 18 17.24 17.42 6.32
CA ALA A 18 17.00 16.25 7.16
C ALA A 18 16.99 14.99 6.28
N PRO A 19 17.61 13.88 6.72
CA PRO A 19 17.66 12.67 5.92
C PRO A 19 16.24 12.19 5.62
N LEU A 20 16.01 11.77 4.37
CA LEU A 20 14.74 11.23 3.93
C LEU A 20 14.33 10.05 4.83
N PRO A 21 13.05 9.95 5.25
CA PRO A 21 12.64 9.07 6.34
C PRO A 21 12.72 7.57 6.01
N LEU A 22 12.79 7.21 4.71
CA LEU A 22 12.95 5.83 4.25
C LEU A 22 14.28 5.61 3.51
N LYS A 23 15.24 6.53 3.66
CA LYS A 23 16.54 6.44 2.98
C LYS A 23 17.13 5.02 3.10
N ASP A 24 17.43 4.44 1.94
CA ASP A 24 18.05 3.11 1.76
C ASP A 24 17.23 1.91 2.27
N ARG A 25 15.97 2.11 2.69
CA ARG A 25 15.07 1.02 3.09
C ARG A 25 14.46 0.36 1.86
N VAL A 26 14.60 -0.96 1.77
CA VAL A 26 13.93 -1.75 0.73
C VAL A 26 12.45 -1.90 1.06
N ALA A 27 11.61 -1.59 0.09
CA ALA A 27 10.16 -1.66 0.16
C ALA A 27 9.60 -2.47 -1.02
N ILE A 28 8.73 -3.43 -0.72
CA ILE A 28 7.96 -4.19 -1.73
C ILE A 28 6.53 -3.62 -1.75
N VAL A 29 6.03 -3.25 -2.93
CA VAL A 29 4.63 -2.84 -3.11
C VAL A 29 3.96 -3.80 -4.10
N THR A 30 3.02 -4.63 -3.63
CA THR A 30 2.30 -5.55 -4.52
C THR A 30 1.23 -4.83 -5.32
N GLY A 31 1.00 -5.26 -6.57
CA GLY A 31 0.00 -4.63 -7.45
C GLY A 31 0.30 -3.16 -7.75
N SER A 32 1.57 -2.80 -7.85
CA SER A 32 2.03 -1.42 -7.99
C SER A 32 2.20 -0.97 -9.44
N SER A 33 1.78 -1.76 -10.42
CA SER A 33 1.79 -1.34 -11.84
C SER A 33 0.75 -0.27 -12.18
N ARG A 34 -0.28 -0.06 -11.33
CA ARG A 34 -1.37 0.90 -11.56
C ARG A 34 -2.07 1.34 -10.27
N GLY A 35 -2.98 2.30 -10.41
CA GLY A 35 -3.91 2.73 -9.35
C GLY A 35 -3.20 3.14 -8.06
N ILE A 36 -3.79 2.75 -6.92
CA ILE A 36 -3.28 3.09 -5.58
C ILE A 36 -1.85 2.57 -5.37
N GLY A 37 -1.56 1.34 -5.80
CA GLY A 37 -0.23 0.73 -5.63
C GLY A 37 0.88 1.51 -6.36
N ARG A 38 0.63 1.99 -7.58
CA ARG A 38 1.56 2.86 -8.32
C ARG A 38 1.89 4.12 -7.51
N THR A 39 0.86 4.82 -7.07
CA THR A 39 1.02 6.08 -6.34
C THR A 39 1.74 5.88 -5.01
N ILE A 40 1.46 4.77 -4.30
CA ILE A 40 2.21 4.38 -3.11
C ILE A 40 3.69 4.16 -3.44
N ALA A 41 4.01 3.38 -4.48
CA ALA A 41 5.40 3.09 -4.84
C ALA A 41 6.20 4.37 -5.13
N LEU A 42 5.64 5.27 -5.94
CA LEU A 42 6.25 6.57 -6.23
C LEU A 42 6.40 7.43 -4.97
N HIS A 43 5.39 7.43 -4.09
CA HIS A 43 5.47 8.19 -2.85
C HIS A 43 6.55 7.64 -1.91
N LEU A 44 6.64 6.32 -1.71
CA LEU A 44 7.70 5.73 -0.89
C LEU A 44 9.10 5.99 -1.48
N ALA A 45 9.23 5.97 -2.81
CA ALA A 45 10.48 6.33 -3.48
C ALA A 45 10.85 7.80 -3.22
N SER A 46 9.88 8.72 -3.26
CA SER A 46 10.11 10.14 -2.90
C SER A 46 10.56 10.34 -1.45
N LEU A 47 10.25 9.38 -0.57
CA LEU A 47 10.72 9.33 0.82
C LEU A 47 12.07 8.60 0.98
N GLY A 48 12.72 8.23 -0.12
CA GLY A 48 14.08 7.65 -0.15
C GLY A 48 14.14 6.12 -0.14
N ALA A 49 13.01 5.43 -0.25
CA ALA A 49 12.99 3.96 -0.28
C ALA A 49 13.55 3.40 -1.60
N LYS A 50 14.11 2.18 -1.53
CA LYS A 50 14.40 1.34 -2.69
C LYS A 50 13.20 0.45 -2.98
N LEU A 51 12.66 0.47 -4.18
CA LEU A 51 11.34 -0.09 -4.52
C LEU A 51 11.42 -1.35 -5.37
N VAL A 52 10.69 -2.37 -4.94
CA VAL A 52 10.24 -3.46 -5.81
C VAL A 52 8.84 -3.16 -6.29
N VAL A 53 8.72 -2.89 -7.60
CA VAL A 53 7.46 -2.62 -8.29
C VAL A 53 6.89 -3.96 -8.78
N ASN A 54 5.87 -4.49 -8.09
CA ASN A 54 5.29 -5.77 -8.45
C ASN A 54 4.10 -5.64 -9.43
N TYR A 55 4.04 -6.57 -10.37
CA TYR A 55 2.94 -6.77 -11.31
C TYR A 55 2.65 -8.26 -11.50
N THR A 56 1.48 -8.61 -12.04
CA THR A 56 1.03 -10.01 -12.12
C THR A 56 0.92 -10.51 -13.57
N SER A 57 0.36 -9.70 -14.47
CA SER A 57 0.10 -10.11 -15.86
C SER A 57 1.21 -9.64 -16.81
N PRO A 58 1.52 -10.40 -17.87
CA PRO A 58 2.47 -9.95 -18.90
C PRO A 58 2.10 -8.58 -19.49
N GLY A 59 0.81 -8.32 -19.68
CA GLY A 59 0.31 -7.05 -20.22
C GLY A 59 0.54 -5.84 -19.31
N SER A 60 0.95 -6.02 -18.05
CA SER A 60 1.26 -4.92 -17.13
C SER A 60 2.76 -4.75 -16.85
N SER A 61 3.64 -5.48 -17.56
CA SER A 61 5.10 -5.32 -17.41
C SER A 61 5.56 -3.92 -17.83
N ALA A 62 5.13 -3.43 -19.00
CA ALA A 62 5.52 -2.12 -19.50
C ALA A 62 5.15 -0.98 -18.54
N GLN A 63 3.99 -1.09 -17.86
CA GLN A 63 3.59 -0.11 -16.84
C GLN A 63 4.48 -0.18 -15.61
N ALA A 64 4.83 -1.39 -15.14
CA ALA A 64 5.73 -1.57 -14.01
C ALA A 64 7.16 -1.08 -14.33
N ASP A 65 7.66 -1.38 -15.53
CA ASP A 65 8.98 -0.97 -16.01
C ASP A 65 9.06 0.56 -16.14
N ALA A 66 8.00 1.20 -16.65
CA ALA A 66 7.92 2.66 -16.73
C ALA A 66 7.98 3.31 -15.34
N ILE A 67 7.32 2.74 -14.33
CA ILE A 67 7.38 3.23 -12.94
C ILE A 67 8.78 3.04 -12.36
N ALA A 68 9.41 1.88 -12.58
CA ALA A 68 10.77 1.65 -12.13
C ALA A 68 11.75 2.63 -12.80
N ALA A 69 11.59 2.91 -14.10
CA ALA A 69 12.37 3.89 -14.84
C ALA A 69 12.14 5.32 -14.32
N GLU A 70 10.89 5.70 -14.03
CA GLU A 70 10.54 6.99 -13.43
C GLU A 70 11.28 7.18 -12.09
N ILE A 71 11.22 6.19 -11.20
CA ILE A 71 11.94 6.24 -9.92
C ILE A 71 13.46 6.33 -10.14
N ASN A 72 14.01 5.47 -11.01
CA ASN A 72 15.44 5.42 -11.31
C ASN A 72 15.98 6.69 -11.98
N SER A 73 15.13 7.48 -12.65
CA SER A 73 15.55 8.76 -13.25
C SER A 73 15.97 9.80 -12.20
N SER A 74 15.37 9.72 -11.01
CA SER A 74 15.67 10.60 -9.87
C SER A 74 16.66 9.99 -8.87
N SER A 75 16.70 8.65 -8.79
CA SER A 75 17.57 7.91 -7.89
C SER A 75 18.03 6.61 -8.57
N PRO A 76 19.14 6.64 -9.31
CA PRO A 76 19.59 5.48 -10.11
C PRO A 76 19.78 4.21 -9.27
N GLY A 77 19.22 3.10 -9.74
CA GLY A 77 19.32 1.79 -9.07
C GLY A 77 18.47 1.64 -7.82
N SER A 78 17.51 2.55 -7.60
CA SER A 78 16.59 2.48 -6.46
C SER A 78 15.31 1.71 -6.77
N ALA A 79 15.03 1.31 -8.01
CA ALA A 79 13.84 0.53 -8.34
C ALA A 79 14.08 -0.63 -9.30
N VAL A 80 13.36 -1.73 -9.08
CA VAL A 80 13.27 -2.89 -9.98
C VAL A 80 11.82 -3.32 -10.14
N SER A 81 11.44 -3.80 -11.32
CA SER A 81 10.13 -4.42 -11.57
C SER A 81 10.22 -5.94 -11.40
N VAL A 82 9.22 -6.54 -10.75
CA VAL A 82 9.19 -7.99 -10.50
C VAL A 82 7.80 -8.56 -10.75
N ARG A 83 7.72 -9.54 -11.65
CA ARG A 83 6.48 -10.28 -11.89
C ARG A 83 6.27 -11.32 -10.79
N ALA A 84 5.14 -11.25 -10.10
CA ALA A 84 4.69 -12.30 -9.19
C ALA A 84 3.19 -12.22 -8.98
N ASP A 85 2.48 -13.34 -9.14
CA ASP A 85 1.10 -13.50 -8.68
C ASP A 85 1.09 -13.82 -7.18
N ILE A 86 0.51 -12.93 -6.38
CA ILE A 86 0.49 -13.10 -4.93
C ILE A 86 -0.42 -14.25 -4.47
N SER A 87 -1.27 -14.80 -5.34
CA SER A 87 -2.04 -16.00 -5.05
C SER A 87 -1.21 -17.29 -5.15
N ASP A 88 0.05 -17.22 -5.60
CA ASP A 88 0.95 -18.37 -5.70
C ASP A 88 2.05 -18.26 -4.60
N PRO A 89 2.16 -19.24 -3.68
CA PRO A 89 3.16 -19.19 -2.61
C PRO A 89 4.61 -19.15 -3.10
N ASP A 90 4.94 -19.81 -4.21
CA ASP A 90 6.31 -19.87 -4.73
C ASP A 90 6.68 -18.54 -5.40
N GLN A 91 5.71 -17.89 -6.04
CA GLN A 91 5.91 -16.55 -6.62
C GLN A 91 6.01 -15.47 -5.53
N VAL A 92 5.25 -15.58 -4.43
CA VAL A 92 5.42 -14.68 -3.27
C VAL A 92 6.83 -14.84 -2.69
N LYS A 93 7.31 -16.07 -2.50
CA LYS A 93 8.68 -16.32 -2.05
C LYS A 93 9.71 -15.69 -3.02
N SER A 94 9.53 -15.94 -4.32
CA SER A 94 10.42 -15.42 -5.37
C SER A 94 10.44 -13.89 -5.43
N LEU A 95 9.32 -13.22 -5.13
CA LEU A 95 9.24 -11.76 -5.04
C LEU A 95 10.15 -11.20 -3.93
N PHE A 96 10.18 -11.86 -2.76
CA PHE A 96 11.06 -11.46 -1.66
C PHE A 96 12.52 -11.80 -1.98
N ASP A 97 12.79 -12.98 -2.55
CA ASP A 97 14.13 -13.39 -3.00
C ASP A 97 14.70 -12.36 -4.00
N ALA A 98 13.90 -11.91 -4.98
CA ALA A 98 14.30 -10.90 -5.95
C ALA A 98 14.59 -9.52 -5.33
N ALA A 99 13.84 -9.13 -4.29
CA ALA A 99 14.07 -7.87 -3.57
C ALA A 99 15.43 -7.86 -2.85
N GLU A 100 15.73 -8.96 -2.15
CA GLU A 100 16.99 -9.14 -1.44
C GLU A 100 18.18 -9.20 -2.42
N GLU A 101 18.01 -9.90 -3.54
CA GLU A 101 19.03 -10.02 -4.58
C GLU A 101 19.32 -8.68 -5.25
N ALA A 102 18.30 -7.91 -5.61
CA ALA A 102 18.46 -6.65 -6.32
C ALA A 102 19.19 -5.59 -5.49
N PHE A 103 18.89 -5.50 -4.19
CA PHE A 103 19.37 -4.39 -3.34
C PHE A 103 20.43 -4.79 -2.32
N LYS A 104 20.70 -6.09 -2.16
CA LYS A 104 21.68 -6.63 -1.20
C LYS A 104 21.48 -6.07 0.22
N SER A 105 20.22 -5.88 0.59
CA SER A 105 19.79 -5.21 1.82
C SER A 105 18.53 -5.87 2.38
N PRO A 106 18.34 -5.92 3.71
CA PRO A 106 17.11 -6.42 4.30
C PRO A 106 15.87 -5.67 3.79
N ILE A 107 14.76 -6.38 3.69
CA ILE A 107 13.47 -5.76 3.39
C ILE A 107 12.93 -5.13 4.67
N TYR A 108 12.51 -3.86 4.57
CA TYR A 108 11.95 -3.11 5.70
C TYR A 108 10.43 -3.00 5.59
N VAL A 109 9.92 -2.77 4.38
CA VAL A 109 8.50 -2.44 4.18
C VAL A 109 7.86 -3.43 3.22
N LEU A 110 6.74 -4.03 3.62
CA LEU A 110 5.79 -4.65 2.72
C LEU A 110 4.54 -3.78 2.68
N VAL A 111 4.14 -3.36 1.48
CA VAL A 111 2.80 -2.85 1.21
C VAL A 111 2.05 -3.83 0.31
N ASN A 112 1.02 -4.49 0.85
CA ASN A 112 0.18 -5.36 0.03
C ASN A 112 -1.03 -4.58 -0.53
N SER A 113 -0.90 -4.08 -1.76
CA SER A 113 -1.96 -3.34 -2.46
C SER A 113 -2.66 -4.15 -3.57
N ALA A 114 -2.13 -5.32 -3.94
CA ALA A 114 -2.75 -6.17 -4.96
C ALA A 114 -4.14 -6.63 -4.53
N ALA A 115 -5.10 -6.50 -5.44
CA ALA A 115 -6.46 -6.96 -5.25
C ALA A 115 -7.17 -7.16 -6.59
N VAL A 116 -8.26 -7.92 -6.55
CA VAL A 116 -9.24 -8.02 -7.63
C VAL A 116 -10.64 -7.75 -7.09
N SER A 117 -11.53 -7.29 -7.96
CA SER A 117 -12.96 -7.15 -7.69
C SER A 117 -13.74 -7.70 -8.88
N ASP A 118 -14.88 -8.33 -8.64
CA ASP A 118 -15.82 -8.67 -9.69
C ASP A 118 -16.52 -7.39 -10.18
N SER A 119 -16.39 -7.10 -11.48
CA SER A 119 -16.99 -5.93 -12.12
C SER A 119 -18.49 -6.10 -12.38
N LYS A 120 -19.05 -7.30 -12.25
CA LYS A 120 -20.49 -7.56 -12.35
C LYS A 120 -21.27 -7.14 -11.10
N TYR A 121 -20.57 -6.98 -9.98
CA TYR A 121 -21.18 -6.70 -8.66
C TYR A 121 -22.38 -7.62 -8.35
N PRO A 122 -22.18 -8.95 -8.29
CA PRO A 122 -23.28 -9.88 -8.04
C PRO A 122 -23.77 -9.81 -6.59
N THR A 123 -25.06 -10.10 -6.39
CA THR A 123 -25.58 -10.45 -5.06
C THR A 123 -24.95 -11.76 -4.58
N ILE A 124 -25.06 -12.08 -3.28
CA ILE A 124 -24.56 -13.35 -2.74
C ILE A 124 -25.12 -14.54 -3.52
N ALA A 125 -26.43 -14.58 -3.74
CA ALA A 125 -27.11 -15.66 -4.44
C ALA A 125 -26.65 -15.84 -5.91
N ASN A 126 -26.09 -14.79 -6.52
CA ASN A 126 -25.64 -14.79 -7.92
C ASN A 126 -24.11 -14.78 -8.05
N THR A 127 -23.38 -14.89 -6.94
CA THR A 127 -21.92 -15.03 -6.98
C THR A 127 -21.61 -16.49 -7.23
N SER A 128 -20.94 -16.80 -8.35
CA SER A 128 -20.51 -18.18 -8.60
C SER A 128 -19.37 -18.56 -7.65
N VAL A 129 -19.18 -19.86 -7.43
CA VAL A 129 -18.08 -20.36 -6.60
C VAL A 129 -16.73 -19.98 -7.22
N GLU A 130 -16.61 -20.02 -8.55
CA GLU A 130 -15.39 -19.65 -9.26
C GLU A 130 -15.02 -18.17 -9.09
N ASP A 131 -16.00 -17.27 -9.15
CA ASP A 131 -15.78 -15.83 -8.93
C ASP A 131 -15.43 -15.53 -7.45
N PHE A 132 -16.07 -16.25 -6.53
CA PHE A 132 -15.75 -16.21 -5.10
C PHE A 132 -14.30 -16.66 -4.86
N ASP A 133 -13.93 -17.83 -5.38
CA ASP A 133 -12.61 -18.44 -5.22
C ASP A 133 -11.52 -17.57 -5.83
N LYS A 134 -11.74 -17.02 -7.02
CA LYS A 134 -10.82 -16.07 -7.65
C LYS A 134 -10.58 -14.85 -6.77
N THR A 135 -11.65 -14.28 -6.21
CA THR A 135 -11.56 -13.11 -5.33
C THR A 135 -10.80 -13.43 -4.05
N PHE A 136 -11.13 -14.55 -3.39
CA PHE A 136 -10.48 -14.96 -2.14
C PHE A 136 -9.04 -15.41 -2.34
N SER A 137 -8.72 -16.09 -3.45
CA SER A 137 -7.38 -16.56 -3.77
C SER A 137 -6.38 -15.41 -3.82
N VAL A 138 -6.75 -14.28 -4.43
CA VAL A 138 -5.89 -13.09 -4.47
C VAL A 138 -6.01 -12.27 -3.19
N ASN A 139 -7.22 -11.86 -2.81
CA ASN A 139 -7.39 -10.81 -1.80
C ASN A 139 -7.19 -11.30 -0.36
N ALA A 140 -7.50 -12.56 -0.07
CA ALA A 140 -7.40 -13.13 1.27
C ALA A 140 -6.20 -14.10 1.36
N ARG A 141 -6.16 -15.15 0.53
CA ARG A 141 -5.05 -16.10 0.53
C ARG A 141 -3.74 -15.44 0.12
N GLY A 142 -3.74 -14.62 -0.93
CA GLY A 142 -2.54 -13.87 -1.31
C GLY A 142 -2.07 -12.88 -0.24
N ALA A 143 -3.01 -12.20 0.44
CA ALA A 143 -2.68 -11.36 1.59
C ALA A 143 -2.04 -12.17 2.74
N PHE A 144 -2.59 -13.33 3.06
CA PHE A 144 -2.02 -14.25 4.03
C PHE A 144 -0.58 -14.66 3.65
N LEU A 145 -0.35 -15.06 2.39
CA LEU A 145 0.97 -15.48 1.93
C LEU A 145 2.00 -14.35 2.07
N CYS A 146 1.67 -13.13 1.65
CA CYS A 146 2.56 -11.98 1.82
C CYS A 146 2.80 -11.65 3.30
N CYS A 147 1.78 -11.68 4.16
CA CYS A 147 1.93 -11.49 5.60
C CYS A 147 2.89 -12.52 6.20
N ARG A 148 2.71 -13.80 5.85
CA ARG A 148 3.55 -14.90 6.32
C ARG A 148 5.00 -14.71 5.89
N GLU A 149 5.25 -14.37 4.64
CA GLU A 149 6.62 -14.16 4.14
C GLU A 149 7.27 -12.94 4.83
N ALA A 150 6.54 -11.83 4.94
CA ALA A 150 7.02 -10.61 5.60
C ALA A 150 7.34 -10.83 7.09
N ALA A 151 6.49 -11.56 7.82
CA ALA A 151 6.72 -11.84 9.24
C ALA A 151 8.02 -12.63 9.48
N ASN A 152 8.41 -13.47 8.51
CA ASN A 152 9.63 -14.27 8.59
C ASN A 152 10.87 -13.50 8.12
N ARG A 153 10.75 -12.54 7.20
CA ARG A 153 11.89 -11.93 6.51
C ARG A 153 12.15 -10.46 6.80
N LEU A 154 11.13 -9.67 7.16
CA LEU A 154 11.34 -8.24 7.37
C LEU A 154 12.36 -7.98 8.48
N LYS A 155 13.05 -6.86 8.35
CA LYS A 155 14.06 -6.42 9.31
C LYS A 155 13.49 -6.38 10.73
N ARG A 156 14.11 -7.17 11.61
CA ARG A 156 13.85 -7.19 13.06
C ARG A 156 14.74 -6.17 13.79
N GLY A 157 14.30 -5.76 14.98
CA GLY A 157 15.02 -4.83 15.86
C GLY A 157 14.70 -3.36 15.64
N GLY A 158 13.86 -3.05 14.65
CA GLY A 158 13.40 -1.70 14.31
C GLY A 158 13.24 -1.52 12.80
N GLY A 159 12.34 -0.62 12.40
CA GLY A 159 12.13 -0.22 11.00
C GLY A 159 11.29 -1.17 10.12
N GLY A 160 10.98 -2.39 10.57
CA GLY A 160 10.10 -3.30 9.83
C GLY A 160 8.63 -2.88 9.86
N ARG A 161 7.95 -2.85 8.69
CA ARG A 161 6.57 -2.38 8.52
C ARG A 161 5.78 -3.27 7.56
N ILE A 162 4.65 -3.79 8.02
CA ILE A 162 3.68 -4.52 7.20
C ILE A 162 2.42 -3.65 7.08
N ILE A 163 2.10 -3.24 5.85
CA ILE A 163 0.96 -2.38 5.57
C ILE A 163 0.06 -3.08 4.56
N MET A 164 -1.16 -3.42 4.97
CA MET A 164 -2.10 -4.17 4.14
C MET A 164 -3.24 -3.26 3.67
N LEU A 165 -3.58 -3.33 2.38
CA LEU A 165 -4.73 -2.59 1.86
C LEU A 165 -5.99 -3.44 2.03
N SER A 166 -6.87 -2.95 2.91
CA SER A 166 -8.23 -3.45 3.10
C SER A 166 -9.22 -2.62 2.25
N SER A 167 -10.41 -2.32 2.75
CA SER A 167 -11.37 -1.42 2.09
C SER A 167 -12.38 -0.88 3.09
N SER A 168 -12.77 0.38 2.96
CA SER A 168 -13.88 0.94 3.73
C SER A 168 -15.23 0.24 3.47
N ARG A 169 -15.34 -0.59 2.43
CA ARG A 169 -16.49 -1.49 2.25
C ARG A 169 -16.74 -2.42 3.44
N VAL A 170 -15.71 -2.79 4.20
CA VAL A 170 -15.85 -3.59 5.43
C VAL A 170 -16.64 -2.85 6.50
N GLY A 171 -16.61 -1.51 6.51
CA GLY A 171 -17.46 -0.70 7.39
C GLY A 171 -18.80 -0.32 6.76
N ALA A 172 -18.84 -0.04 5.45
CA ALA A 172 -20.06 0.40 4.76
C ALA A 172 -21.06 -0.72 4.46
N LEU A 173 -20.59 -1.97 4.33
CA LEU A 173 -21.40 -3.18 4.12
C LEU A 173 -22.48 -3.07 3.02
N LYS A 174 -22.13 -2.44 1.89
CA LYS A 174 -23.06 -2.25 0.78
C LYS A 174 -23.35 -3.59 0.08
N PRO A 175 -24.58 -3.79 -0.44
CA PRO A 175 -24.94 -4.94 -1.27
C PRO A 175 -23.99 -5.15 -2.48
N ASN A 176 -24.16 -6.31 -3.14
CA ASN A 176 -23.56 -6.61 -4.43
C ASN A 176 -22.00 -6.76 -4.42
N ASN A 177 -21.40 -7.00 -3.26
CA ASN A 177 -19.95 -7.00 -3.07
C ASN A 177 -19.47 -7.96 -1.97
N ALA A 178 -20.24 -9.02 -1.68
CA ALA A 178 -20.01 -9.85 -0.50
C ALA A 178 -18.64 -10.56 -0.53
N ALA A 179 -18.29 -11.23 -1.62
CA ALA A 179 -17.00 -11.94 -1.75
C ALA A 179 -15.80 -10.98 -1.57
N TYR A 180 -15.84 -9.83 -2.26
CA TYR A 180 -14.81 -8.80 -2.12
C TYR A 180 -14.72 -8.28 -0.68
N THR A 181 -15.85 -7.88 -0.09
CA THR A 181 -15.88 -7.27 1.25
C THR A 181 -15.43 -8.27 2.32
N ALA A 182 -15.89 -9.52 2.24
CA ALA A 182 -15.46 -10.60 3.13
C ALA A 182 -13.95 -10.87 2.99
N SER A 183 -13.41 -10.88 1.76
CA SER A 183 -11.97 -11.07 1.55
C SER A 183 -11.14 -9.95 2.19
N LYS A 184 -11.62 -8.70 2.18
CA LYS A 184 -10.94 -7.57 2.85
C LYS A 184 -11.12 -7.56 4.36
N ALA A 185 -12.25 -8.04 4.88
CA ALA A 185 -12.44 -8.25 6.33
C ALA A 185 -11.48 -9.32 6.89
N ALA A 186 -11.18 -10.36 6.09
CA ALA A 186 -10.16 -11.35 6.45
C ALA A 186 -8.79 -10.69 6.63
N VAL A 187 -8.40 -9.76 5.75
CA VAL A 187 -7.15 -8.99 5.86
C VAL A 187 -7.09 -8.17 7.15
N GLU A 188 -8.17 -7.43 7.47
CA GLU A 188 -8.24 -6.66 8.73
C GLU A 188 -8.06 -7.55 9.97
N THR A 189 -8.63 -8.76 9.95
CA THR A 189 -8.52 -9.72 11.05
C THR A 189 -7.11 -10.27 11.17
N MET A 190 -6.51 -10.71 10.04
CA MET A 190 -5.14 -11.23 10.01
C MET A 190 -4.13 -10.21 10.54
N VAL A 191 -4.23 -8.94 10.15
CA VAL A 191 -3.31 -7.90 10.62
C VAL A 191 -3.38 -7.68 12.13
N LYS A 192 -4.59 -7.68 12.72
CA LYS A 192 -4.76 -7.52 14.17
C LYS A 192 -4.14 -8.68 14.96
N ILE A 193 -4.17 -9.89 14.41
CA ILE A 193 -3.52 -11.06 14.99
C ILE A 193 -2.00 -10.96 14.80
N LEU A 194 -1.56 -10.69 13.57
CA LEU A 194 -0.15 -10.61 13.19
C LEU A 194 0.62 -9.58 14.04
N ALA A 195 0.01 -8.42 14.30
CA ALA A 195 0.60 -7.38 15.16
C ALA A 195 0.94 -7.90 16.57
N LYS A 196 0.17 -8.86 17.10
CA LYS A 196 0.41 -9.49 18.40
C LYS A 196 1.47 -10.59 18.31
N GLU A 197 1.42 -11.40 17.25
CA GLU A 197 2.38 -12.49 17.00
C GLU A 197 3.81 -11.96 16.77
N LEU A 198 3.94 -10.74 16.25
CA LEU A 198 5.22 -10.06 16.04
C LEU A 198 5.84 -9.47 17.33
N LYS A 199 5.32 -9.82 18.51
CA LYS A 199 5.88 -9.38 19.81
C LYS A 199 7.39 -9.60 19.88
N GLY A 200 8.11 -8.57 20.31
CA GLY A 200 9.57 -8.62 20.49
C GLY A 200 10.39 -8.41 19.20
N THR A 201 9.75 -8.33 18.03
CA THR A 201 10.46 -8.11 16.75
C THR A 201 10.67 -6.63 16.39
N ARG A 202 9.86 -5.73 16.98
CA ARG A 202 9.71 -4.31 16.60
C ARG A 202 9.22 -4.08 15.16
N ILE A 203 8.57 -5.09 14.57
CA ILE A 203 7.82 -4.96 13.32
C ILE A 203 6.38 -4.53 13.66
N THR A 204 5.85 -3.52 12.97
CA THR A 204 4.43 -3.15 13.08
C THR A 204 3.63 -3.71 11.91
N ALA A 205 2.38 -4.06 12.16
CA ALA A 205 1.43 -4.49 11.14
C ALA A 205 0.14 -3.66 11.22
N ASN A 206 -0.24 -3.00 10.13
CA ASN A 206 -1.43 -2.15 10.07
C ASN A 206 -2.18 -2.32 8.74
N CYS A 207 -3.46 -1.97 8.75
CA CYS A 207 -4.29 -1.86 7.56
C CYS A 207 -4.55 -0.39 7.21
N VAL A 208 -4.55 -0.09 5.92
CA VAL A 208 -5.19 1.10 5.37
C VAL A 208 -6.46 0.65 4.64
N ALA A 209 -7.57 1.34 4.88
CA ALA A 209 -8.89 1.02 4.35
C ALA A 209 -9.42 2.19 3.50
N PRO A 210 -9.04 2.26 2.20
CA PRO A 210 -9.48 3.35 1.34
C PRO A 210 -11.00 3.38 1.17
N GLY A 211 -11.54 4.59 0.98
CA GLY A 211 -12.90 4.82 0.49
C GLY A 211 -13.06 4.49 -1.01
N PRO A 212 -14.11 5.02 -1.65
CA PRO A 212 -14.22 5.02 -3.11
C PRO A 212 -13.10 5.86 -3.73
N ILE A 213 -12.14 5.22 -4.41
CA ILE A 213 -11.00 5.91 -5.06
C ILE A 213 -11.13 5.77 -6.57
N ALA A 214 -10.97 6.89 -7.30
CA ALA A 214 -10.99 6.97 -8.75
C ALA A 214 -9.85 6.15 -9.38
N THR A 215 -10.12 4.88 -9.68
CA THR A 215 -9.19 3.94 -10.29
C THR A 215 -9.89 3.11 -11.34
N GLU A 216 -9.14 2.53 -12.27
CA GLU A 216 -9.68 1.59 -13.26
C GLU A 216 -10.53 0.48 -12.61
N MET A 217 -10.05 -0.09 -11.49
CA MET A 217 -10.79 -1.10 -10.73
C MET A 217 -12.12 -0.57 -10.18
N PHE A 218 -12.16 0.68 -9.72
CA PHE A 218 -13.39 1.29 -9.22
C PHE A 218 -14.39 1.55 -10.35
N PHE A 219 -13.94 2.04 -11.50
CA PHE A 219 -14.81 2.37 -12.62
C PHE A 219 -15.33 1.13 -13.36
N ALA A 220 -14.59 0.02 -13.35
CA ALA A 220 -14.95 -1.21 -14.03
C ALA A 220 -16.37 -1.69 -13.66
N GLY A 221 -17.22 -1.81 -14.69
CA GLY A 221 -18.60 -2.30 -14.58
C GLY A 221 -19.61 -1.34 -13.94
N LYS A 222 -19.24 -0.07 -13.70
CA LYS A 222 -20.17 0.95 -13.19
C LYS A 222 -20.65 1.88 -14.30
N THR A 223 -21.93 2.25 -14.23
CA THR A 223 -22.48 3.36 -15.01
C THR A 223 -22.16 4.69 -14.36
N GLU A 224 -22.30 5.79 -15.11
CA GLU A 224 -22.16 7.15 -14.59
C GLU A 224 -23.11 7.42 -13.42
N GLU A 225 -24.36 6.96 -13.51
CA GLU A 225 -25.34 7.06 -12.43
C GLU A 225 -24.87 6.36 -11.15
N MET A 226 -24.31 5.15 -11.27
CA MET A 226 -23.74 4.44 -10.12
C MET A 226 -22.56 5.19 -9.50
N ILE A 227 -21.74 5.83 -10.32
CA ILE A 227 -20.60 6.63 -9.86
C ILE A 227 -21.10 7.88 -9.12
N ASN A 228 -22.04 8.63 -9.71
CA ASN A 228 -22.62 9.82 -9.11
C ASN A 228 -23.32 9.52 -7.78
N LYS A 229 -24.00 8.38 -7.67
CA LYS A 229 -24.58 7.93 -6.39
C LYS A 229 -23.54 7.66 -5.31
N VAL A 230 -22.35 7.19 -5.68
CA VAL A 230 -21.25 7.01 -4.71
C VAL A 230 -20.66 8.36 -4.32
N ILE A 231 -20.49 9.27 -5.27
CA ILE A 231 -20.03 10.66 -5.02
C ILE A 231 -20.96 11.37 -4.03
N ASP A 232 -22.28 11.25 -4.23
CA ASP A 232 -23.30 11.85 -3.36
C ASP A 232 -23.29 11.28 -1.93
N GLN A 233 -22.90 10.01 -1.76
CA GLN A 233 -22.73 9.39 -0.45
C GLN A 233 -21.45 9.81 0.27
N CYS A 234 -20.47 10.37 -0.43
CA CYS A 234 -19.23 10.83 0.18
C CYS A 234 -19.44 12.24 0.75
N PRO A 235 -19.16 12.50 2.05
CA PRO A 235 -19.27 13.84 2.62
C PRO A 235 -18.43 14.93 1.92
N HIS A 236 -17.36 14.54 1.22
CA HIS A 236 -16.56 15.46 0.41
C HIS A 236 -17.08 15.65 -1.03
N SER A 237 -18.21 15.04 -1.38
CA SER A 237 -18.87 15.15 -2.69
C SER A 237 -17.94 14.89 -3.88
N ARG A 238 -17.00 13.96 -3.70
CA ARG A 238 -16.07 13.49 -4.73
C ARG A 238 -15.65 12.05 -4.46
N LEU A 239 -15.09 11.41 -5.49
CA LEU A 239 -14.26 10.23 -5.26
C LEU A 239 -12.93 10.67 -4.64
N GLY A 240 -12.34 9.80 -3.83
CA GLY A 240 -10.95 9.93 -3.44
C GLY A 240 -10.04 9.75 -4.63
N GLU A 241 -8.86 10.35 -4.58
CA GLU A 241 -7.76 10.14 -5.52
C GLU A 241 -6.73 9.21 -4.89
N THR A 242 -5.87 8.58 -5.69
CA THR A 242 -4.82 7.70 -5.16
C THR A 242 -3.86 8.44 -4.22
N ASN A 243 -3.68 9.75 -4.43
CA ASN A 243 -2.92 10.65 -3.56
C ASN A 243 -3.59 10.92 -2.21
N ASP A 244 -4.88 10.63 -2.03
CA ASP A 244 -5.52 10.72 -0.70
C ASP A 244 -5.14 9.51 0.18
N VAL A 245 -4.54 8.46 -0.39
CA VAL A 245 -4.17 7.21 0.31
C VAL A 245 -2.66 7.11 0.55
N ALA A 246 -1.85 7.46 -0.46
CA ALA A 246 -0.40 7.25 -0.42
C ALA A 246 0.31 7.93 0.77
N PRO A 247 -0.02 9.18 1.18
CA PRO A 247 0.62 9.82 2.33
C PRO A 247 0.43 9.08 3.64
N LEU A 248 -0.75 8.48 3.87
CA LEU A 248 -1.01 7.67 5.07
C LEU A 248 -0.15 6.40 5.06
N VAL A 249 -0.03 5.73 3.91
CA VAL A 249 0.85 4.57 3.76
C VAL A 249 2.31 4.97 3.96
N GLY A 250 2.72 6.12 3.41
CA GLY A 250 4.05 6.70 3.61
C GLY A 250 4.37 6.91 5.08
N PHE A 251 3.49 7.58 5.82
CA PHE A 251 3.61 7.76 7.27
C PHE A 251 3.79 6.42 8.01
N LEU A 252 2.90 5.44 7.75
CA LEU A 252 2.96 4.12 8.37
C LEU A 252 4.24 3.34 8.06
N ALA A 253 4.91 3.65 6.95
CA ALA A 253 6.19 3.04 6.57
C ALA A 253 7.40 3.61 7.35
N THR A 254 7.25 4.77 8.01
CA THR A 254 8.36 5.45 8.70
C THR A 254 8.54 5.00 10.15
N ASP A 255 9.61 5.49 10.79
CA ASP A 255 9.84 5.34 12.22
C ASP A 255 8.86 6.14 13.09
N ALA A 256 8.33 7.25 12.57
CA ALA A 256 7.34 8.06 13.29
C ALA A 256 6.05 7.31 13.60
N ALA A 257 5.74 6.24 12.84
CA ALA A 257 4.57 5.40 13.04
C ALA A 257 4.83 4.16 13.91
N GLU A 258 5.99 4.04 14.59
CA GLU A 258 6.32 2.84 15.38
C GLU A 258 5.26 2.51 16.46
N TRP A 259 4.58 3.52 17.00
CA TRP A 259 3.52 3.32 18.01
C TRP A 259 2.15 2.94 17.42
N VAL A 260 1.99 3.03 16.09
CA VAL A 260 0.78 2.61 15.40
C VAL A 260 0.94 1.14 15.02
N ASN A 261 0.26 0.25 15.74
CA ASN A 261 0.35 -1.19 15.50
C ASN A 261 -1.00 -1.89 15.71
N GLY A 262 -1.37 -2.80 14.81
CA GLY A 262 -2.64 -3.54 14.82
C GLY A 262 -3.86 -2.72 14.41
N GLN A 263 -3.68 -1.57 13.76
CA GLN A 263 -4.76 -0.64 13.44
C GLN A 263 -5.38 -0.90 12.08
N VAL A 264 -6.65 -0.54 11.92
CA VAL A 264 -7.33 -0.41 10.63
C VAL A 264 -7.69 1.06 10.45
N ILE A 265 -6.91 1.78 9.65
CA ILE A 265 -7.08 3.22 9.46
C ILE A 265 -7.84 3.47 8.16
N ARG A 266 -8.99 4.13 8.26
CA ARG A 266 -9.84 4.45 7.10
C ARG A 266 -9.44 5.80 6.50
N ALA A 267 -9.03 5.80 5.23
CA ALA A 267 -8.77 7.00 4.44
C ALA A 267 -9.88 7.11 3.39
N ASN A 268 -11.02 7.70 3.78
CA ASN A 268 -12.27 7.52 3.05
C ASN A 268 -13.16 8.77 2.94
N GLY A 269 -12.67 9.95 3.33
CA GLY A 269 -13.43 11.20 3.24
C GLY A 269 -14.75 11.21 4.02
N GLY A 270 -14.86 10.39 5.08
CA GLY A 270 -16.08 10.27 5.88
C GLY A 270 -17.15 9.33 5.29
N TYR A 271 -16.80 8.51 4.29
CA TYR A 271 -17.74 7.58 3.65
C TYR A 271 -18.34 6.51 4.61
N VAL A 272 -17.66 6.23 5.72
CA VAL A 272 -18.08 5.30 6.79
C VAL A 272 -18.09 6.05 8.10
#